data_AF-A0A0R2A5W1-F1
#
_entry.id   AF-A0A0R2A5W1-F1
#
_cell.length_a   1.000
_cell.length_b   1.000
_cell.length_c   1.000
_cell.angle_alpha   90.00
_cell.angle_beta   90.00
_cell.angle_gamma   90.00
#
_symmetry.space_group_name_H-M   'P 1'
#
loop_
_entity.id
_entity.type
_entity.pdbx_description
1 polymer ?
#
loop_
_entity_poly.entity_id
_entity_poly.type
_entity_poly.pdbx_seq_one_letter_code
_entity_poly.pdbx_strand_id
1 'polypeptide(L)'
;MNRIKELRKEKNVTLIDLGKQLNIPKSSLSRYERGDVEPKHETWQQLADFFKVPIDYLQGYSNDRVGWHLWEEATGYNRETIEAEILELLDSGRLNKDDDLQKQIGKAIEFLDNRGKTDENAVEEARRGLHQLSHRIHDDFYIDPNKIDPNSFWHGVRIRHIDDDEYDGSLYYDDMDKEVYDEISKIIEEAYVKLSKYMTSHKFNNRYIRYRNPANVELGKYLTDDSDTPQTKGKTNEKENKDKDA
;
A
#
# COMPACT_ATOMS: atom_id res chain seq x y z
N MET A 1 -6.08 -29.19 22.37
CA MET A 1 -6.94 -29.68 21.27
C MET A 1 -6.79 -28.67 20.14
N ASN A 2 -6.26 -29.08 18.97
CA ASN A 2 -6.10 -28.20 17.82
C ASN A 2 -7.21 -28.42 16.78
N ARG A 3 -7.29 -27.54 15.77
CA ARG A 3 -8.33 -27.54 14.74
C ARG A 3 -7.87 -28.07 13.37
N ILE A 4 -6.69 -28.68 13.27
CA ILE A 4 -6.13 -29.19 12.00
C ILE A 4 -7.11 -30.17 11.33
N LYS A 5 -7.59 -31.16 12.08
CA LYS A 5 -8.48 -32.21 11.56
C LYS A 5 -9.83 -31.65 11.12
N GLU A 6 -10.34 -30.68 11.85
CA GLU A 6 -11.61 -30.00 11.57
C GLU A 6 -11.51 -29.24 10.24
N LEU A 7 -10.53 -28.33 10.13
CA LEU A 7 -10.32 -27.51 8.94
C LEU A 7 -9.96 -28.33 7.70
N ARG A 8 -9.19 -29.41 7.87
CA ARG A 8 -8.89 -30.33 6.77
C ARG A 8 -10.17 -31.00 6.22
N LYS A 9 -11.06 -31.44 7.12
CA LYS A 9 -12.34 -32.04 6.71
C LYS A 9 -13.27 -31.01 6.06
N GLU A 10 -13.32 -29.80 6.61
CA GLU A 10 -14.09 -28.70 6.03
C GLU A 10 -13.67 -28.38 4.60
N LYS A 11 -12.35 -28.36 4.33
CA LYS A 11 -11.80 -28.19 2.98
C LYS A 11 -11.89 -29.46 2.10
N ASN A 12 -12.43 -30.56 2.59
CA ASN A 12 -12.51 -31.85 1.89
C ASN A 12 -11.14 -32.39 1.41
N VAL A 13 -10.07 -32.16 2.18
CA VAL A 13 -8.70 -32.59 1.84
C VAL A 13 -8.35 -33.88 2.62
N THR A 14 -7.67 -34.85 2.00
CA THR A 14 -7.20 -36.03 2.74
C THR A 14 -5.87 -35.75 3.46
N LEU A 15 -5.52 -36.55 4.48
CA LEU A 15 -4.20 -36.43 5.13
C LEU A 15 -3.03 -36.62 4.15
N ILE A 16 -3.23 -37.43 3.10
CA ILE A 16 -2.22 -37.68 2.08
C ILE A 16 -2.06 -36.44 1.20
N ASP A 17 -3.17 -35.84 0.78
CA ASP A 17 -3.14 -34.66 -0.10
C ASP A 17 -2.59 -33.43 0.63
N LEU A 18 -3.01 -33.21 1.88
CA LEU A 18 -2.45 -32.15 2.72
C LEU A 18 -0.94 -32.33 2.90
N GLY A 19 -0.50 -33.57 3.15
CA GLY A 19 0.92 -33.89 3.30
C GLY A 19 1.73 -33.63 2.04
N LYS A 20 1.18 -33.96 0.87
CA LYS A 20 1.80 -33.66 -0.42
C LYS A 20 1.90 -32.15 -0.67
N GLN A 21 0.83 -31.41 -0.39
CA GLN A 21 0.78 -29.96 -0.65
C GLN A 21 1.73 -29.17 0.25
N LEU A 22 1.88 -29.58 1.51
CA LEU A 22 2.75 -28.89 2.48
C LEU A 22 4.13 -29.53 2.63
N ASN A 23 4.41 -30.60 1.88
CA ASN A 23 5.62 -31.40 2.04
C ASN A 23 5.83 -31.92 3.48
N ILE A 24 4.74 -32.36 4.13
CA ILE A 24 4.74 -32.92 5.49
C ILE A 24 4.34 -34.40 5.41
N PRO A 25 5.08 -35.33 6.02
CA PRO A 25 4.69 -36.74 6.02
C PRO A 25 3.29 -36.96 6.60
N LYS A 26 2.46 -37.79 5.94
CA LYS A 26 1.12 -38.17 6.42
C LYS A 26 1.14 -38.68 7.86
N SER A 27 2.17 -39.43 8.25
CA SER A 27 2.35 -39.92 9.61
C SER A 27 2.50 -38.78 10.62
N SER A 28 3.28 -37.74 10.29
CA SER A 28 3.44 -36.53 11.10
C SER A 28 2.14 -35.77 11.23
N LEU A 29 1.46 -35.46 10.11
CA LEU A 29 0.15 -34.79 10.14
C LEU A 29 -0.88 -35.56 10.98
N SER A 30 -0.89 -36.89 10.88
CA SER A 30 -1.79 -37.73 11.68
C SER A 30 -1.50 -37.66 13.18
N ARG A 31 -0.23 -37.49 13.60
CA ARG A 31 0.15 -37.29 15.00
C ARG A 31 -0.22 -35.88 15.46
N TYR A 32 -0.02 -34.87 14.61
CA TYR A 32 -0.43 -33.49 14.88
C TYR A 32 -1.94 -33.38 15.10
N GLU A 33 -2.76 -33.97 14.24
CA GLU A 33 -4.23 -33.98 14.39
C GLU A 33 -4.72 -34.64 15.68
N ARG A 34 -3.97 -35.60 16.23
CA ARG A 34 -4.30 -36.26 17.51
C ARG A 34 -3.75 -35.51 18.71
N GLY A 35 -2.85 -34.55 18.51
CA GLY A 35 -2.11 -33.88 19.59
C GLY A 35 -1.01 -34.76 20.21
N ASP A 36 -0.60 -35.86 19.53
CA ASP A 36 0.48 -36.73 20.03
C ASP A 36 1.85 -36.03 19.97
N VAL A 37 1.99 -35.09 19.04
CA VAL A 37 3.19 -34.27 18.83
C VAL A 37 2.75 -32.86 18.51
N GLU A 38 3.42 -31.89 19.11
CA GLU A 38 3.23 -30.49 18.79
C GLU A 38 4.05 -30.12 17.53
N PRO A 39 3.43 -29.53 16.50
CA PRO A 39 4.15 -28.95 15.36
C PRO A 39 5.14 -27.87 15.80
N LYS A 40 6.22 -27.68 15.04
CA LYS A 40 7.08 -26.51 15.20
C LYS A 40 6.38 -25.27 14.68
N HIS A 41 6.84 -24.09 15.08
CA HIS A 41 6.29 -22.81 14.63
C HIS A 41 6.19 -22.71 13.10
N GLU A 42 7.23 -23.12 12.36
CA GLU A 42 7.18 -23.07 10.88
C GLU A 42 6.07 -23.96 10.31
N THR A 43 5.85 -25.13 10.92
CA THR A 43 4.78 -26.05 10.52
C THR A 43 3.41 -25.49 10.88
N TRP A 44 3.28 -24.82 12.02
CA TRP A 44 2.05 -24.11 12.39
C TRP A 44 1.71 -23.00 11.40
N GLN A 45 2.69 -22.18 11.02
CA GLN A 45 2.52 -21.16 9.99
C GLN A 45 2.08 -21.76 8.65
N GLN A 46 2.77 -22.81 8.18
CA GLN A 46 2.40 -23.48 6.92
C GLN A 46 0.96 -24.00 6.91
N LEU A 47 0.51 -24.60 8.02
CA LEU A 47 -0.86 -25.08 8.16
C LEU A 47 -1.86 -23.92 8.23
N ALA A 48 -1.54 -22.86 8.98
CA ALA A 48 -2.38 -21.65 9.09
C ALA A 48 -2.56 -20.97 7.73
N ASP A 49 -1.47 -20.79 6.97
CA ASP A 49 -1.47 -20.22 5.62
C ASP A 49 -2.28 -21.07 4.64
N PHE A 50 -2.21 -22.38 4.77
CA PHE A 50 -2.98 -23.32 3.95
C PHE A 50 -4.48 -23.20 4.25
N PHE A 51 -4.85 -23.14 5.53
CA PHE A 51 -6.23 -23.04 5.94
C PHE A 51 -6.80 -21.63 5.85
N LYS A 52 -5.96 -20.60 5.69
CA LYS A 52 -6.31 -19.18 5.68
C LYS A 52 -6.97 -18.76 6.99
N VAL A 53 -6.35 -19.14 8.11
CA VAL A 53 -6.79 -18.81 9.47
C VAL A 53 -5.58 -18.41 10.32
N PRO A 54 -5.77 -17.63 11.39
CA PRO A 54 -4.73 -17.36 12.37
C PRO A 54 -4.14 -18.63 13.02
N ILE A 55 -2.87 -18.57 13.42
CA ILE A 55 -2.17 -19.68 14.09
C ILE A 55 -2.85 -20.03 15.42
N ASP A 56 -3.19 -19.03 16.23
CA ASP A 56 -3.84 -19.20 17.53
C ASP A 56 -5.24 -19.84 17.41
N TYR A 57 -5.99 -19.49 16.37
CA TYR A 57 -7.23 -20.19 16.01
C TYR A 57 -6.95 -21.64 15.63
N LEU A 58 -5.97 -21.89 14.76
CA LEU A 58 -5.62 -23.25 14.35
C LEU A 58 -5.17 -24.13 15.54
N GLN A 59 -4.41 -23.55 16.47
CA GLN A 59 -3.89 -24.21 17.67
C GLN A 59 -4.98 -24.52 18.71
N GLY A 60 -6.10 -23.79 18.68
CA GLY A 60 -7.17 -23.96 19.68
C GLY A 60 -7.20 -22.87 20.76
N TYR A 61 -6.33 -21.87 20.70
CA TYR A 61 -6.18 -20.84 21.74
C TYR A 61 -7.15 -19.68 21.57
N SER A 62 -7.65 -19.45 20.36
CA SER A 62 -8.64 -18.42 20.06
C SER A 62 -9.86 -19.01 19.35
N ASN A 63 -11.00 -18.35 19.45
CA ASN A 63 -12.19 -18.64 18.64
C ASN A 63 -12.32 -17.68 17.43
N ASP A 64 -11.40 -16.74 17.28
CA ASP A 64 -11.36 -15.79 16.19
C ASP A 64 -10.76 -16.41 14.93
N ARG A 65 -11.63 -17.00 14.11
CA ARG A 65 -11.23 -17.63 12.84
C ARG A 65 -10.74 -16.64 11.79
N VAL A 66 -11.25 -15.41 11.83
CA VAL A 66 -10.97 -14.37 10.84
C VAL A 66 -9.65 -13.68 11.16
N GLY A 67 -9.28 -13.59 12.43
CA GLY A 67 -8.12 -12.83 12.87
C GLY A 67 -8.45 -11.36 13.02
N TRP A 68 -9.66 -11.03 13.49
CA TRP A 68 -10.03 -9.67 13.85
C TRP A 68 -9.01 -9.04 14.79
N HIS A 69 -8.58 -9.75 15.83
CA HIS A 69 -7.58 -9.22 16.77
C HIS A 69 -6.25 -8.83 16.09
N LEU A 70 -5.85 -9.53 15.02
CA LEU A 70 -4.64 -9.21 14.25
C LEU A 70 -4.84 -7.91 13.45
N TRP A 71 -6.02 -7.72 12.88
CA TRP A 71 -6.37 -6.48 12.18
C TRP A 71 -6.45 -5.29 13.14
N GLU A 72 -7.02 -5.48 14.32
CA GLU A 72 -7.08 -4.46 15.37
C GLU A 72 -5.68 -4.06 15.83
N GLU A 73 -4.81 -5.04 16.10
CA GLU A 73 -3.42 -4.80 16.50
C GLU A 73 -2.61 -4.09 15.40
N ALA A 74 -2.80 -4.48 14.14
CA ALA A 74 -2.04 -3.95 13.01
C ALA A 74 -2.50 -2.55 12.57
N THR A 75 -3.77 -2.21 12.74
CA THR A 75 -4.36 -0.98 12.18
C THR A 75 -4.86 0.01 13.21
N GLY A 76 -5.11 -0.45 14.45
CA GLY A 76 -5.75 0.35 15.49
C GLY A 76 -7.27 0.50 15.34
N TYR A 77 -7.88 0.00 14.26
CA TYR A 77 -9.33 0.00 14.09
C TYR A 77 -9.95 -1.23 14.75
N ASN A 78 -10.92 -1.04 15.63
CA ASN A 78 -11.70 -2.15 16.17
C ASN A 78 -12.56 -2.81 15.07
N ARG A 79 -12.98 -4.05 15.34
CA ARG A 79 -13.83 -4.84 14.45
C ARG A 79 -15.10 -4.08 14.03
N GLU A 80 -15.80 -3.44 14.95
CA GLU A 80 -17.06 -2.75 14.65
C GLU A 80 -16.86 -1.63 13.62
N THR A 81 -15.72 -0.93 13.70
CA THR A 81 -15.34 0.13 12.76
C THR A 81 -15.09 -0.44 11.36
N ILE A 82 -14.35 -1.54 11.27
CA ILE A 82 -14.05 -2.19 9.99
C ILE A 82 -15.35 -2.75 9.38
N GLU A 83 -16.19 -3.41 10.17
CA GLU A 83 -17.47 -3.95 9.71
C GLU A 83 -18.42 -2.85 9.22
N ALA A 84 -18.48 -1.71 9.91
CA ALA A 84 -19.27 -0.56 9.48
C ALA A 84 -18.79 -0.02 8.12
N GLU A 85 -17.48 0.13 7.93
CA GLU A 85 -16.93 0.59 6.64
C GLU A 85 -17.17 -0.45 5.52
N ILE A 86 -17.07 -1.75 5.80
CA ILE A 86 -17.42 -2.80 4.83
C ILE A 86 -18.86 -2.61 4.33
N LEU A 87 -19.82 -2.38 5.24
CA LEU A 87 -21.22 -2.17 4.90
C LEU A 87 -21.43 -0.92 4.03
N GLU A 88 -20.81 0.20 4.38
CA GLU A 88 -20.85 1.44 3.59
C GLU A 88 -20.27 1.25 2.18
N LEU A 89 -19.18 0.50 2.06
CA LEU A 89 -18.56 0.20 0.76
C LEU A 89 -19.41 -0.75 -0.09
N LEU A 90 -20.12 -1.70 0.53
CA LEU A 90 -21.07 -2.55 -0.17
C LEU A 90 -22.28 -1.74 -0.67
N ASP A 91 -22.84 -0.88 0.19
CA ASP A 91 -24.01 -0.05 -0.14
C ASP A 91 -23.70 0.98 -1.24
N SER A 92 -22.50 1.55 -1.22
CA SER A 92 -22.03 2.45 -2.27
C SER A 92 -21.58 1.75 -3.56
N GLY A 93 -21.57 0.41 -3.59
CA GLY A 93 -21.10 -0.40 -4.73
C GLY A 93 -19.58 -0.32 -4.96
N ARG A 94 -18.82 0.16 -3.97
CA ARG A 94 -17.35 0.22 -4.00
C ARG A 94 -16.69 -1.10 -3.58
N LEU A 95 -17.46 -2.01 -3.00
CA LEU A 95 -17.06 -3.37 -2.64
C LEU A 95 -18.06 -4.38 -3.21
N ASN A 96 -17.58 -5.57 -3.57
CA ASN A 96 -18.45 -6.67 -3.99
C ASN A 96 -18.72 -7.60 -2.81
N LYS A 97 -20.00 -7.90 -2.55
CA LYS A 97 -20.42 -8.85 -1.50
C LYS A 97 -19.87 -10.26 -1.69
N ASP A 98 -19.55 -10.63 -2.92
CA ASP A 98 -19.03 -11.96 -3.27
C ASP A 98 -17.50 -12.05 -3.10
N ASP A 99 -16.82 -10.94 -2.75
CA ASP A 99 -15.40 -10.96 -2.42
C ASP A 99 -15.15 -11.71 -1.10
N ASP A 100 -13.98 -12.37 -1.00
CA ASP A 100 -13.54 -12.99 0.26
C ASP A 100 -13.46 -11.95 1.41
N LEU A 101 -13.82 -12.36 2.62
CA LEU A 101 -13.89 -11.46 3.77
C LEU A 101 -12.56 -10.76 4.07
N GLN A 102 -11.41 -11.43 3.89
CA GLN A 102 -10.10 -10.77 4.10
C GLN A 102 -9.87 -9.64 3.08
N LYS A 103 -10.34 -9.84 1.84
CA LYS A 103 -10.30 -8.79 0.80
C LYS A 103 -11.24 -7.64 1.15
N GLN A 104 -12.42 -7.92 1.69
CA GLN A 104 -13.36 -6.89 2.16
C GLN A 104 -12.76 -6.07 3.31
N ILE A 105 -12.17 -6.74 4.31
CA ILE A 105 -11.45 -6.10 5.43
C ILE A 105 -10.32 -5.21 4.92
N GLY A 106 -9.44 -5.74 4.06
CA GLY A 106 -8.33 -4.97 3.50
C GLY A 106 -8.79 -3.74 2.73
N LYS A 107 -9.90 -3.84 1.99
CA LYS A 107 -10.48 -2.68 1.28
C LYS A 107 -11.05 -1.65 2.25
N ALA A 108 -11.77 -2.07 3.28
CA ALA A 108 -12.29 -1.17 4.30
C ALA A 108 -11.15 -0.41 4.99
N ILE A 109 -10.07 -1.09 5.36
CA ILE A 109 -8.89 -0.45 5.96
C ILE A 109 -8.24 0.57 5.01
N GLU A 110 -8.12 0.25 3.72
CA GLU A 110 -7.64 1.22 2.70
C GLU A 110 -8.47 2.51 2.74
N PHE A 111 -9.80 2.40 2.81
CA PHE A 111 -10.69 3.56 2.89
C PHE A 111 -10.61 4.30 4.24
N LEU A 112 -10.49 3.57 5.35
CA LEU A 112 -10.34 4.12 6.70
C LEU A 112 -9.04 4.92 6.86
N ASP A 113 -7.96 4.45 6.25
CA ASP A 113 -6.67 5.14 6.16
C ASP A 113 -6.69 6.30 5.16
N ASN A 114 -7.85 6.62 4.59
CA ASN A 114 -8.05 7.56 3.49
C ASN A 114 -7.22 7.24 2.24
N ARG A 115 -6.73 6.01 2.10
CA ARG A 115 -6.06 5.52 0.91
C ARG A 115 -7.09 5.16 -0.18
N GLY A 116 -6.65 5.09 -1.44
CA GLY A 116 -7.49 4.60 -2.53
C GLY A 116 -8.41 5.65 -3.15
N LYS A 117 -9.68 5.30 -3.43
CA LYS A 117 -10.64 6.18 -4.14
C LYS A 117 -11.42 7.08 -3.18
N THR A 118 -10.70 7.85 -2.38
CA THR A 118 -11.24 8.84 -1.44
C THR A 118 -11.04 10.25 -1.96
N ASP A 119 -11.80 11.22 -1.42
CA ASP A 119 -11.61 12.62 -1.78
C ASP A 119 -10.24 13.13 -1.31
N GLU A 120 -9.78 12.71 -0.14
CA GLU A 120 -8.45 13.04 0.38
C GLU A 120 -7.35 12.53 -0.55
N ASN A 121 -7.38 11.25 -0.93
CA ASN A 121 -6.39 10.69 -1.84
C ASN A 121 -6.49 11.31 -3.24
N ALA A 122 -7.68 11.68 -3.70
CA ALA A 122 -7.81 12.41 -4.97
C ALA A 122 -7.09 13.78 -4.93
N VAL A 123 -7.18 14.50 -3.81
CA VAL A 123 -6.46 15.76 -3.62
C VAL A 123 -4.96 15.53 -3.50
N GLU A 124 -4.54 14.50 -2.77
CA GLU A 124 -3.12 14.14 -2.63
C GLU A 124 -2.48 13.72 -3.96
N GLU A 125 -3.18 12.91 -4.77
CA GLU A 125 -2.74 12.54 -6.11
C GLU A 125 -2.60 13.77 -7.03
N ALA A 126 -3.53 14.73 -6.93
CA ALA A 126 -3.41 15.99 -7.67
C ALA A 126 -2.17 16.79 -7.25
N ARG A 127 -1.89 16.88 -5.95
CA ARG A 127 -0.69 17.54 -5.42
C ARG A 127 0.59 16.86 -5.87
N ARG A 128 0.64 15.53 -5.77
CA ARG A 128 1.78 14.73 -6.23
C ARG A 128 2.02 14.93 -7.73
N GLY A 129 0.95 14.97 -8.53
CA GLY A 129 1.02 15.26 -9.96
C GLY A 129 1.61 16.64 -10.25
N LEU A 130 1.20 17.68 -9.52
CA LEU A 130 1.76 19.04 -9.65
C LEU A 130 3.25 19.06 -9.29
N HIS A 131 3.64 18.42 -8.19
CA HIS A 131 5.05 18.33 -7.79
C HIS A 131 5.90 17.61 -8.85
N GLN A 132 5.42 16.46 -9.36
CA GLN A 132 6.09 15.74 -10.44
C GLN A 132 6.19 16.56 -11.73
N LEU A 133 5.14 17.32 -12.07
CA LEU A 133 5.15 18.20 -13.22
C LEU A 133 6.19 19.32 -13.04
N SER A 134 6.30 19.92 -11.86
CA SER A 134 7.31 20.92 -11.53
C SER A 134 8.72 20.39 -11.79
N HIS A 135 9.04 19.23 -11.23
CA HIS A 135 10.35 18.57 -11.45
C HIS A 135 10.62 18.29 -12.91
N ARG A 136 9.63 17.78 -13.65
CA ARG A 136 9.80 17.49 -15.08
C ARG A 136 10.02 18.75 -15.90
N ILE A 137 9.32 19.84 -15.60
CA ILE A 137 9.52 21.11 -16.29
C ILE A 137 10.96 21.58 -16.07
N HIS A 138 11.42 21.58 -14.82
CA HIS A 138 12.78 21.95 -14.48
C HIS A 138 13.83 21.02 -15.15
N ASP A 139 13.80 19.73 -14.83
CA ASP A 139 14.82 18.74 -15.22
C ASP A 139 14.80 18.39 -16.72
N ASP A 140 13.61 18.22 -17.33
CA ASP A 140 13.49 17.66 -18.69
C ASP A 140 13.54 18.75 -19.80
N PHE A 141 13.18 20.00 -19.48
CA PHE A 141 13.04 21.06 -20.48
C PHE A 141 14.02 22.21 -20.31
N TYR A 142 14.24 22.66 -19.08
CA TYR A 142 15.01 23.88 -18.84
C TYR A 142 16.49 23.61 -18.63
N ILE A 143 16.84 22.63 -17.80
CA ILE A 143 18.23 22.37 -17.43
C ILE A 143 19.02 21.79 -18.63
N ASP A 144 20.15 22.44 -18.94
CA ASP A 144 21.18 21.94 -19.87
C ASP A 144 22.14 21.01 -19.13
N PRO A 145 22.16 19.70 -19.43
CA PRO A 145 23.02 18.75 -18.76
C PRO A 145 24.52 19.06 -18.89
N ASN A 146 24.93 19.82 -19.90
CA ASN A 146 26.34 20.20 -20.10
C ASN A 146 26.80 21.32 -19.15
N LYS A 147 25.85 22.04 -18.55
CA LYS A 147 26.13 23.11 -17.58
C LYS A 147 26.11 22.60 -16.14
N ILE A 148 25.58 21.39 -15.90
CA ILE A 148 25.58 20.75 -14.59
C ILE A 148 27.00 20.25 -14.26
N ASP A 149 27.52 20.59 -13.08
CA ASP A 149 28.75 19.98 -12.56
C ASP A 149 28.50 18.49 -12.22
N PRO A 150 29.16 17.54 -12.91
CA PRO A 150 28.98 16.11 -12.66
C PRO A 150 29.41 15.66 -11.25
N ASN A 151 30.19 16.48 -10.54
CA ASN A 151 30.74 16.18 -9.21
C ASN A 151 30.00 16.86 -8.05
N SER A 152 28.92 17.60 -8.32
CA SER A 152 28.09 18.21 -7.29
C SER A 152 27.17 17.16 -6.64
N PHE A 153 27.63 16.58 -5.54
CA PHE A 153 26.91 15.58 -4.72
C PHE A 153 26.71 16.09 -3.29
N TRP A 154 25.53 15.87 -2.72
CA TRP A 154 25.28 16.03 -1.27
C TRP A 154 24.80 14.67 -0.74
N HIS A 155 25.53 14.10 0.24
CA HIS A 155 25.23 12.80 0.86
C HIS A 155 24.95 11.65 -0.14
N GLY A 156 25.72 11.55 -1.21
CA GLY A 156 25.62 10.43 -2.18
C GLY A 156 24.43 10.53 -3.16
N VAL A 157 23.66 11.62 -3.09
CA VAL A 157 22.61 11.96 -4.05
C VAL A 157 23.14 13.09 -4.94
N ARG A 158 22.93 12.98 -6.26
CA ARG A 158 23.18 14.11 -7.18
C ARG A 158 22.40 15.31 -6.66
N ILE A 159 23.07 16.44 -6.43
CA ILE A 159 22.39 17.68 -6.02
C ILE A 159 21.48 18.09 -7.18
N ARG A 160 20.20 17.73 -7.09
CA ARG A 160 19.10 18.27 -7.91
C ARG A 160 18.25 19.26 -7.11
N HIS A 161 18.62 19.53 -5.86
CA HIS A 161 18.03 20.56 -5.04
C HIS A 161 19.07 21.65 -4.86
N ILE A 162 19.14 22.53 -5.87
CA ILE A 162 19.47 23.92 -5.61
C ILE A 162 18.14 24.48 -5.09
N ASP A 163 18.15 25.16 -3.94
CA ASP A 163 16.95 25.81 -3.44
C ASP A 163 16.39 26.73 -4.55
N ASP A 164 15.15 26.49 -5.00
CA ASP A 164 14.52 27.18 -6.15
C ASP A 164 14.58 28.72 -6.01
N ASP A 165 14.69 29.21 -4.78
CA ASP A 165 14.73 30.62 -4.41
C ASP A 165 16.07 31.33 -4.75
N GLU A 166 17.16 30.59 -5.04
CA GLU A 166 18.50 31.16 -5.31
C GLU A 166 19.01 30.92 -6.74
N TYR A 167 18.20 30.31 -7.60
CA TYR A 167 18.66 29.89 -8.93
C TYR A 167 18.40 30.94 -10.02
N ASP A 168 19.48 31.43 -10.66
CA ASP A 168 19.46 32.56 -11.59
C ASP A 168 19.22 32.19 -13.07
N GLY A 169 18.96 30.91 -13.38
CA GLY A 169 18.80 30.42 -14.76
C GLY A 169 20.10 30.03 -15.46
N SER A 170 21.26 30.15 -14.79
CA SER A 170 22.58 29.94 -15.42
C SER A 170 22.83 28.54 -16.00
N LEU A 171 22.20 27.49 -15.49
CA LEU A 171 22.28 26.12 -16.04
C LEU A 171 21.14 25.81 -17.02
N TYR A 172 20.28 26.77 -17.39
CA TYR A 172 19.29 26.53 -18.44
C TYR A 172 19.92 26.43 -19.82
N TYR A 173 19.25 25.80 -20.78
CA TYR A 173 19.62 25.96 -22.19
C TYR A 173 19.62 27.45 -22.58
N ASP A 174 20.56 27.85 -23.44
CA ASP A 174 20.77 29.26 -23.80
C ASP A 174 19.56 29.92 -24.47
N ASP A 175 18.66 29.14 -25.06
CA ASP A 175 17.44 29.58 -25.73
C ASP A 175 16.19 29.55 -24.83
N MET A 176 16.34 29.19 -23.55
CA MET A 176 15.24 29.18 -22.59
C MET A 176 15.13 30.50 -21.83
N ASP A 177 13.89 30.95 -21.63
CA ASP A 177 13.58 32.17 -20.90
C ASP A 177 13.24 31.86 -19.44
N LYS A 178 14.05 32.40 -18.52
CA LYS A 178 13.84 32.25 -17.07
C LYS A 178 12.51 32.82 -16.62
N GLU A 179 12.05 33.94 -17.18
CA GLU A 179 10.77 34.55 -16.76
C GLU A 179 9.60 33.62 -17.07
N VAL A 180 9.69 32.85 -18.17
CA VAL A 180 8.69 31.83 -18.52
C VAL A 180 8.72 30.66 -17.53
N TYR A 181 9.92 30.19 -17.15
CA TYR A 181 10.05 29.17 -16.09
C TYR A 181 9.43 29.64 -14.78
N ASP A 182 9.80 30.85 -14.33
CA ASP A 182 9.36 31.42 -13.06
C ASP A 182 7.83 31.51 -13.02
N GLU A 183 7.18 31.96 -14.10
CA GLU A 183 5.72 32.08 -14.16
C GLU A 183 5.05 30.70 -14.16
N ILE A 184 5.59 29.71 -14.88
CA ILE A 184 5.06 28.33 -14.87
C ILE A 184 5.19 27.72 -13.46
N SER A 185 6.36 27.84 -12.85
CA SER A 185 6.66 27.33 -11.51
C SER A 185 5.74 27.96 -10.47
N LYS A 186 5.55 29.29 -10.52
CA LYS A 186 4.61 30.01 -9.67
C LYS A 186 3.17 29.53 -9.83
N ILE A 187 2.69 29.31 -11.06
CA ILE A 187 1.33 28.80 -11.29
C ILE A 187 1.15 27.41 -10.64
N ILE A 188 2.14 26.53 -10.80
CA ILE A 188 2.11 25.17 -10.22
C ILE A 188 2.16 25.24 -8.69
N GLU A 189 3.04 26.07 -8.14
CA GLU A 189 3.18 26.27 -6.70
C GLU A 189 1.90 26.83 -6.09
N GLU A 190 1.29 27.85 -6.71
CA GLU A 190 0.03 28.41 -6.26
C GLU A 190 -1.09 27.37 -6.23
N ALA A 191 -1.17 26.52 -7.26
CA ALA A 191 -2.13 25.42 -7.32
C ALA A 191 -1.88 24.41 -6.20
N TYR A 192 -0.62 24.03 -5.98
CA TYR A 192 -0.22 23.12 -4.91
C TYR A 192 -0.56 23.67 -3.52
N VAL A 193 -0.27 24.96 -3.27
CA VAL A 193 -0.60 25.65 -2.01
C VAL A 193 -2.11 25.72 -1.81
N LYS A 194 -2.89 25.99 -2.87
CA LYS A 194 -4.37 25.99 -2.80
C LYS A 194 -4.90 24.61 -2.41
N LEU A 195 -4.40 23.53 -3.01
CA LEU A 195 -4.76 22.15 -2.64
C LEU A 195 -4.33 21.81 -1.21
N SER A 196 -3.14 22.27 -0.79
CA SER A 196 -2.62 22.07 0.57
C SER A 196 -3.52 22.73 1.61
N LYS A 197 -3.91 23.98 1.38
CA LYS A 197 -4.86 24.72 2.24
C LYS A 197 -6.22 24.04 2.25
N TYR A 198 -6.68 23.52 1.11
CA TYR A 198 -7.93 22.78 1.04
C TYR A 198 -7.88 21.54 1.95
N MET A 199 -6.81 20.74 1.89
CA MET A 199 -6.63 19.59 2.79
C MET A 199 -6.64 19.96 4.27
N THR A 200 -5.86 20.98 4.65
CA THR A 200 -5.77 21.43 6.05
C THR A 200 -7.11 21.97 6.54
N SER A 201 -7.84 22.71 5.71
CA SER A 201 -9.13 23.31 6.09
C SER A 201 -10.29 22.31 6.15
N HIS A 202 -10.26 21.27 5.32
CA HIS A 202 -11.36 20.30 5.23
C HIS A 202 -11.23 19.15 6.23
N LYS A 203 -10.20 19.14 7.09
CA LYS A 203 -9.91 18.07 8.07
C LYS A 203 -10.38 16.72 7.51
N PHE A 204 -9.72 16.25 6.45
CA PHE A 204 -10.17 15.02 5.78
C PHE A 204 -10.30 13.81 6.74
N ASN A 205 -9.74 13.89 7.94
CA ASN A 205 -10.20 13.19 9.13
C ASN A 205 -11.50 13.76 9.77
N ASN A 206 -12.67 13.55 9.13
CA ASN A 206 -13.95 13.32 9.83
C ASN A 206 -15.15 13.01 8.89
N ARG A 207 -15.07 11.94 8.08
CA ARG A 207 -16.30 11.24 7.68
C ARG A 207 -16.98 10.48 8.84
N TYR A 208 -16.46 10.64 10.06
CA TYR A 208 -17.04 10.13 11.31
C TYR A 208 -18.13 11.03 11.94
N ILE A 209 -18.37 12.25 11.45
CA ILE A 209 -19.50 13.07 11.96
C ILE A 209 -20.79 12.75 11.20
N ARG A 210 -21.14 11.46 11.05
CA ARG A 210 -22.53 11.01 10.82
C ARG A 210 -22.86 9.63 11.42
N TYR A 211 -22.12 9.12 12.40
CA TYR A 211 -22.72 8.17 13.36
C TYR A 211 -22.30 8.51 14.78
N ARG A 212 -23.27 9.08 15.50
CA ARG A 212 -23.19 9.37 16.93
C ARG A 212 -23.20 8.03 17.68
N ASN A 213 -22.04 7.46 17.98
CA ASN A 213 -21.90 6.51 19.08
C ASN A 213 -20.82 7.04 20.06
N PRO A 214 -21.20 7.47 21.27
CA PRO A 214 -20.29 8.12 22.22
C PRO A 214 -19.45 7.07 22.98
N ALA A 215 -18.35 6.62 22.37
CA ALA A 215 -17.28 5.96 23.11
C ALA A 215 -15.96 6.05 22.32
N ASN A 216 -14.88 6.36 23.03
CA ASN A 216 -13.47 6.18 22.65
C ASN A 216 -12.81 7.36 21.92
N VAL A 217 -12.56 8.36 22.77
CA VAL A 217 -11.44 9.29 22.72
C VAL A 217 -10.13 8.54 23.05
N GLU A 218 -9.05 8.95 22.37
CA GLU A 218 -7.62 8.75 22.71
C GLU A 218 -6.96 7.40 22.43
N LEU A 219 -5.97 7.40 21.50
CA LEU A 219 -4.55 7.05 21.75
C LEU A 219 -3.78 6.84 20.43
N GLY A 220 -3.58 7.92 19.66
CA GLY A 220 -2.69 7.92 18.49
C GLY A 220 -1.28 8.33 18.88
N LYS A 221 -0.40 7.36 19.17
CA LYS A 221 1.06 7.50 19.10
C LYS A 221 1.63 6.15 18.70
N TYR A 222 2.63 6.16 17.84
CA TYR A 222 3.39 5.02 17.33
C TYR A 222 2.75 4.33 16.10
N LEU A 223 3.34 4.61 14.94
CA LEU A 223 3.91 3.62 13.99
C LEU A 223 3.63 4.01 12.53
N THR A 224 4.55 4.76 11.93
CA THR A 224 4.97 4.50 10.54
C THR A 224 6.48 4.67 10.51
N ASP A 225 7.20 3.55 10.38
CA ASP A 225 8.49 3.57 9.73
C ASP A 225 8.57 2.41 8.74
N ASP A 226 9.11 2.78 7.58
CA ASP A 226 9.74 1.98 6.53
C ASP A 226 8.95 1.05 5.60
N SER A 227 8.83 1.59 4.38
CA SER A 227 9.36 1.05 3.12
C SER A 227 8.80 -0.28 2.58
N ASP A 228 8.11 -0.19 1.44
CA ASP A 228 8.63 -0.79 0.21
C ASP A 228 7.88 -0.33 -1.04
N THR A 229 8.63 0.19 -2.01
CA THR A 229 8.15 0.61 -3.35
C THR A 229 8.64 -0.42 -4.37
N PRO A 230 7.79 -0.98 -5.27
CA PRO A 230 8.27 -1.97 -6.25
C PRO A 230 8.99 -1.34 -7.44
N GLN A 231 10.19 -1.85 -7.74
CA GLN A 231 10.98 -1.58 -8.95
C GLN A 231 10.38 -2.28 -10.19
N THR A 232 10.29 -1.56 -11.32
CA THR A 232 9.99 -2.13 -12.65
C THR A 232 11.27 -2.40 -13.44
N LYS A 233 11.47 -3.65 -13.88
CA LYS A 233 12.53 -4.06 -14.82
C LYS A 233 12.03 -3.98 -16.27
N GLY A 234 12.87 -3.39 -17.14
CA GLY A 234 12.60 -3.18 -18.56
C GLY A 234 12.67 -4.42 -19.45
N LYS A 235 12.07 -4.30 -20.63
CA LYS A 235 12.33 -5.12 -21.82
C LYS A 235 12.60 -4.20 -23.00
N THR A 236 13.82 -4.29 -23.54
CA THR A 236 14.26 -3.69 -24.80
C THR A 236 13.75 -4.50 -25.98
N ASN A 237 13.21 -3.80 -26.99
CA ASN A 237 12.92 -4.33 -28.32
C ASN A 237 14.13 -4.10 -29.22
N GLU A 238 14.66 -5.14 -29.86
CA GLU A 238 15.55 -5.02 -31.01
C GLU A 238 15.06 -5.92 -32.17
N LYS A 239 14.95 -5.27 -33.33
CA LYS A 239 15.10 -5.77 -34.71
C LYS A 239 14.06 -6.75 -35.27
N GLU A 240 13.30 -6.24 -36.25
CA GLU A 240 13.23 -6.83 -37.59
C GLU A 240 12.82 -5.76 -38.60
N ASN A 241 13.74 -5.39 -39.50
CA ASN A 241 13.44 -4.65 -40.72
C ASN A 241 14.06 -5.46 -41.87
N LYS A 242 13.22 -6.27 -42.52
CA LYS A 242 13.48 -6.90 -43.81
C LYS A 242 12.37 -6.44 -44.74
N ASP A 243 12.74 -5.65 -45.73
CA ASP A 243 12.40 -5.87 -47.14
C ASP A 243 12.77 -4.63 -47.94
N LYS A 244 13.56 -4.84 -49.00
CA LYS A 244 13.26 -4.35 -50.35
C LYS A 244 14.30 -4.84 -51.35
N ASP A 245 13.78 -5.59 -52.32
CA ASP A 245 14.35 -5.87 -53.63
C ASP A 245 14.74 -4.59 -54.38
N ALA A 246 15.92 -4.59 -55.00
CA ALA A 246 16.27 -4.05 -56.33
C ALA A 246 17.79 -4.12 -56.55
#